data_AF-A0A928P744-F1
#
_entry.id   AF-A0A928P744-F1
#
_cell.length_a   1.000
_cell.length_b   1.000
_cell.length_c   1.000
_cell.angle_alpha   90.00
_cell.angle_beta   90.00
_cell.angle_gamma   90.00
#
_symmetry.space_group_name_H-M   'P 1'
#
loop_
_entity.id
_entity.type
_entity.pdbx_description
1 polymer ?
#
loop_
_entity_poly.entity_id
_entity_poly.type
_entity_poly.pdbx_seq_one_letter_code
_entity_poly.pdbx_strand_id
1 'polypeptide(L)'
;MVEYLGGVTSSLLSTIFIAFLIAALGYLVGAIEIKGISLGTAGVLLMALAFGILANFVPSFSIGEKEIFLFNSSIESNFKIISNIGTALFVTSVGLIAGPKFFRTLNRKSLSYVLMGVIVIAIGAGAAVLCTVLDPNLSPDMAVGLLTGGLTSTPGLSAAKEVATNESAVTAGYGIAYLFGVLGVVLFVQLMPKILRVDIDKERENFVAAATVEVKSDEKPRKALDPFGFFPFFLAIALGCVIGAIKIPGINFSLGTSGGTLVAGLLIGHFGHIGPIDCRIKKETLNFFRELGLVLFLIGAGVPGGVNFVSNVKVSYFLYGALFTLVPMIVGFVLGKFVFKLSIFNNLGSITGGMTSTPALGALISTAKTDEVSSAYAATYPIALVMVVLAAKIILMIF
;
A
#
# COMPACT_ATOMS: atom_id res chain seq x y z
N MET A 1 -2.55 46.80 -9.39
CA MET A 1 -3.47 45.83 -8.73
C MET A 1 -3.35 44.43 -9.34
N VAL A 2 -3.43 44.29 -10.67
CA VAL A 2 -3.30 42.99 -11.36
C VAL A 2 -1.92 42.33 -11.18
N GLU A 3 -0.81 43.08 -11.26
CA GLU A 3 0.54 42.55 -10.99
C GLU A 3 0.75 42.11 -9.53
N TYR A 4 0.16 42.85 -8.58
CA TYR A 4 0.19 42.50 -7.16
C TYR A 4 -0.59 41.20 -6.91
N LEU A 5 -1.78 41.08 -7.51
CA LEU A 5 -2.57 39.84 -7.48
C LEU A 5 -1.82 38.68 -8.15
N GLY A 6 -1.15 38.90 -9.28
CA GLY A 6 -0.28 37.90 -9.92
C GLY A 6 0.89 37.46 -9.02
N GLY A 7 1.51 38.41 -8.31
CA GLY A 7 2.56 38.12 -7.34
C GLY A 7 2.07 37.29 -6.15
N VAL A 8 0.98 37.71 -5.52
CA VAL A 8 0.37 36.99 -4.40
C VAL A 8 -0.08 35.59 -4.82
N THR A 9 -0.75 35.44 -5.96
CA THR A 9 -1.21 34.14 -6.47
C THR A 9 -0.07 33.20 -6.84
N SER A 10 1.01 33.69 -7.45
CA SER A 10 2.21 32.88 -7.74
C SER A 10 2.91 32.39 -6.46
N SER A 11 2.96 33.22 -5.41
CA SER A 11 3.52 32.82 -4.12
C SER A 11 2.59 31.89 -3.35
N LEU A 12 1.27 32.02 -3.55
CA LEU A 12 0.26 31.19 -2.91
C LEU A 12 0.24 29.78 -3.52
N LEU A 13 0.34 29.66 -4.84
CA LEU A 13 0.34 28.39 -5.59
C LEU A 13 1.71 27.68 -5.55
N SER A 14 2.38 27.69 -4.39
CA SER A 14 3.56 26.88 -4.16
C SER A 14 3.22 25.39 -4.22
N THR A 15 4.21 24.52 -4.52
CA THR A 15 4.02 23.07 -4.47
C THR A 15 3.52 22.60 -3.10
N ILE A 16 3.94 23.27 -2.03
CA ILE A 16 3.48 23.00 -0.66
C ILE A 16 1.99 23.29 -0.54
N PHE A 17 1.53 24.47 -0.96
CA PHE A 17 0.11 24.82 -0.90
C PHE A 17 -0.75 23.83 -1.70
N ILE A 18 -0.33 23.48 -2.93
CA ILE A 18 -1.03 22.50 -3.76
C ILE A 18 -1.08 21.15 -3.06
N ALA A 19 0.03 20.68 -2.49
CA ALA A 19 0.07 19.41 -1.78
C ALA A 19 -0.91 19.37 -0.58
N PHE A 20 -0.93 20.42 0.25
CA PHE A 20 -1.85 20.49 1.39
C PHE A 20 -3.31 20.70 0.97
N LEU A 21 -3.56 21.40 -0.13
CA LEU A 21 -4.90 21.53 -0.71
C LEU A 21 -5.41 20.17 -1.20
N ILE A 22 -4.57 19.41 -1.92
CA ILE A 22 -4.89 18.05 -2.36
C ILE A 22 -5.14 17.14 -1.15
N ALA A 23 -4.33 17.25 -0.08
CA ALA A 23 -4.55 16.49 1.13
C ALA A 23 -5.93 16.81 1.75
N ALA A 24 -6.25 18.09 1.93
CA ALA A 24 -7.50 18.54 2.54
C ALA A 24 -8.73 18.10 1.72
N LEU A 25 -8.74 18.37 0.41
CA LEU A 25 -9.81 17.94 -0.49
C LEU A 25 -9.87 16.41 -0.61
N GLY A 26 -8.71 15.76 -0.59
CA GLY A 26 -8.57 14.31 -0.64
C GLY A 26 -9.22 13.61 0.55
N TYR A 27 -9.03 14.13 1.76
CA TYR A 27 -9.73 13.63 2.94
C TYR A 27 -11.22 13.96 2.92
N LEU A 28 -11.65 15.10 2.37
CA LEU A 28 -13.08 15.39 2.18
C LEU A 28 -13.74 14.36 1.25
N VAL A 29 -13.11 14.04 0.13
CA VAL A 29 -13.57 12.97 -0.78
C VAL A 29 -13.47 11.60 -0.12
N GLY A 30 -12.39 11.35 0.61
CA GLY A 30 -12.14 10.10 1.34
C GLY A 30 -13.15 9.80 2.43
N ALA A 31 -13.70 10.84 3.05
CA ALA A 31 -14.73 10.78 4.09
C ALA A 31 -16.14 10.47 3.55
N ILE A 32 -16.36 10.55 2.23
CA ILE A 32 -17.64 10.18 1.64
C ILE A 32 -17.88 8.69 1.89
N GLU A 33 -18.95 8.40 2.61
CA GLU A 33 -19.34 7.03 2.97
C GLU A 33 -20.58 6.62 2.17
N ILE A 34 -20.46 5.53 1.41
CA ILE A 34 -21.57 4.94 0.67
C ILE A 34 -21.82 3.54 1.22
N LYS A 35 -22.96 3.33 1.89
CA LYS A 35 -23.37 2.04 2.48
C LYS A 35 -22.32 1.41 3.42
N GLY A 36 -21.69 2.20 4.29
CA GLY A 36 -20.69 1.67 5.23
C GLY A 36 -19.26 1.60 4.69
N ILE A 37 -19.04 2.03 3.45
CA ILE A 37 -17.73 1.96 2.77
C ILE A 37 -17.23 3.39 2.55
N SER A 38 -16.08 3.72 3.15
CA SER A 38 -15.34 4.96 2.91
C SER A 38 -14.07 4.67 2.11
N LEU A 39 -13.64 5.65 1.30
CA LEU A 39 -12.39 5.55 0.54
C LEU A 39 -11.17 5.80 1.44
N GLY A 40 -11.34 6.55 2.54
CA GLY A 40 -10.26 6.91 3.44
C GLY A 40 -9.16 7.70 2.73
N THR A 41 -7.91 7.35 2.99
CA THR A 41 -6.73 7.99 2.38
C THR A 41 -6.64 7.82 0.87
N ALA A 42 -7.34 6.85 0.28
CA ALA A 42 -7.40 6.71 -1.17
C ALA A 42 -8.04 7.93 -1.85
N GLY A 43 -8.90 8.67 -1.15
CA GLY A 43 -9.43 9.96 -1.64
C GLY A 43 -8.32 10.96 -1.96
N VAL A 44 -7.20 10.93 -1.22
CA VAL A 44 -6.02 11.77 -1.50
C VAL A 44 -5.38 11.41 -2.83
N LEU A 45 -5.24 10.12 -3.15
CA LEU A 45 -4.72 9.70 -4.45
C LEU A 45 -5.66 10.12 -5.59
N LEU A 46 -6.97 9.93 -5.44
CA LEU A 46 -7.94 10.31 -6.47
C LEU A 46 -7.92 11.82 -6.70
N MET A 47 -7.83 12.63 -5.64
CA MET A 47 -7.69 14.08 -5.77
C MET A 47 -6.35 14.49 -6.38
N ALA A 48 -5.25 13.79 -6.06
CA ALA A 48 -3.96 14.03 -6.68
C ALA A 48 -3.98 13.71 -8.18
N LEU A 49 -4.59 12.58 -8.57
CA LEU A 49 -4.81 12.21 -9.97
C LEU A 49 -5.70 13.23 -10.69
N ALA A 50 -6.83 13.62 -10.09
CA ALA A 50 -7.74 14.61 -10.65
C ALA A 50 -7.06 15.97 -10.85
N PHE A 51 -6.26 16.42 -9.87
CA PHE A 51 -5.45 17.61 -10.00
C PHE A 51 -4.43 17.48 -11.13
N GLY A 52 -3.75 16.34 -11.25
CA GLY A 52 -2.82 16.08 -12.36
C GLY A 52 -3.52 16.10 -13.72
N ILE A 53 -4.70 15.49 -13.85
CA ILE A 53 -5.50 15.52 -15.08
C ILE A 53 -5.87 16.96 -15.43
N LEU A 54 -6.33 17.75 -14.45
CA LEU A 54 -6.63 19.17 -14.63
C LEU A 54 -5.40 19.94 -15.11
N ALA A 55 -4.24 19.71 -14.49
CA ALA A 55 -2.98 20.35 -14.85
C ALA A 55 -2.47 19.92 -16.24
N ASN A 56 -2.90 18.77 -16.77
CA ASN A 56 -2.63 18.39 -18.16
C ASN A 56 -3.47 19.20 -19.16
N PHE A 57 -4.74 19.49 -18.84
CA PHE A 57 -5.60 20.30 -19.70
C PHE A 57 -5.31 21.81 -19.60
N VAL A 58 -4.92 22.27 -18.41
CA VAL A 58 -4.56 23.67 -18.14
C VAL A 58 -3.17 23.69 -17.49
N PRO A 59 -2.09 23.61 -18.28
CA PRO A 59 -0.72 23.53 -17.74
C PRO A 59 -0.24 24.84 -17.13
N SER A 60 -0.67 25.98 -17.68
CA SER A 60 -0.42 27.30 -17.14
C SER A 60 -1.61 28.23 -17.37
N PHE A 61 -1.69 29.28 -16.56
CA PHE A 61 -2.59 30.39 -16.79
C PHE A 61 -1.89 31.71 -16.43
N SER A 62 -2.23 32.77 -17.14
CA SER A 62 -1.63 34.10 -16.95
C SER A 62 -2.53 34.99 -16.11
N ILE A 63 -1.97 35.62 -15.08
CA ILE A 63 -2.62 36.72 -14.34
C ILE A 63 -1.75 37.97 -14.50
N GLY A 64 -2.18 38.88 -15.38
CA GLY A 64 -1.35 40.01 -15.81
C GLY A 64 -0.16 39.54 -16.63
N GLU A 65 1.04 40.06 -16.33
CA GLU A 65 2.30 39.65 -17.01
C GLU A 65 2.95 38.38 -16.41
N LYS A 66 2.36 37.79 -15.35
CA LYS A 66 2.89 36.59 -14.71
C LYS A 66 2.19 35.34 -15.20
N GLU A 67 2.98 34.41 -15.73
CA GLU A 67 2.54 33.06 -16.07
C GLU A 67 2.69 32.14 -14.85
N ILE A 68 1.60 31.51 -14.44
CA ILE A 68 1.55 30.58 -13.31
C ILE A 68 1.41 29.18 -13.87
N PHE A 69 2.41 28.34 -13.62
CA PHE A 69 2.44 26.94 -14.05
C PHE A 69 1.81 26.05 -12.97
N LEU A 70 0.81 25.27 -13.36
CA LEU A 70 0.23 24.23 -12.50
C LEU A 70 1.06 22.94 -12.53
N PHE A 71 1.72 22.67 -13.66
CA PHE A 71 2.65 21.54 -13.78
C PHE A 71 3.78 21.85 -14.77
N ASN A 72 5.01 21.53 -14.39
CA ASN A 72 6.21 21.59 -15.22
C ASN A 72 7.27 20.63 -14.63
N SER A 73 8.41 20.48 -15.30
CA SER A 73 9.48 19.56 -14.84
C SER A 73 10.05 19.88 -13.45
N SER A 74 10.06 21.15 -13.04
CA SER A 74 10.52 21.55 -11.70
C SER A 74 9.50 21.14 -10.63
N ILE A 75 8.21 21.38 -10.89
CA ILE A 75 7.10 20.96 -10.02
C ILE A 75 7.04 19.44 -9.92
N GLU A 76 7.24 18.72 -11.03
CA GLU A 76 7.34 17.26 -11.05
C GLU A 76 8.47 16.77 -10.12
N SER A 77 9.65 17.39 -10.19
CA SER A 77 10.77 17.05 -9.29
C SER A 77 10.42 17.27 -7.82
N ASN A 78 9.73 18.36 -7.49
CA ASN A 78 9.28 18.62 -6.11
C ASN A 78 8.31 17.53 -5.63
N PHE A 79 7.36 17.11 -6.48
CA PHE A 79 6.44 16.02 -6.16
C PHE A 79 7.15 14.66 -6.03
N LYS A 80 8.21 14.39 -6.81
CA LYS A 80 9.06 13.21 -6.64
C LYS A 80 9.76 13.20 -5.27
N ILE A 81 10.28 14.34 -4.82
CA ILE A 81 10.88 14.45 -3.48
C ILE A 81 9.84 14.16 -2.39
N ILE A 82 8.64 14.76 -2.51
CA ILE A 82 7.52 14.51 -1.59
C ILE A 82 7.14 13.01 -1.58
N SER A 83 7.08 12.37 -2.75
CA SER A 83 6.82 10.94 -2.92
C SER A 83 7.86 10.08 -2.20
N ASN A 84 9.15 10.40 -2.34
CA ASN A 84 10.24 9.62 -1.75
C ASN A 84 10.27 9.75 -0.22
N ILE A 85 10.07 10.95 0.31
CA ILE A 85 9.91 11.17 1.75
C ILE A 85 8.70 10.39 2.27
N GLY A 86 7.56 10.52 1.58
CA GLY A 86 6.34 9.79 1.93
C GLY A 86 6.54 8.29 1.96
N THR A 87 7.19 7.73 0.95
CA THR A 87 7.55 6.31 0.85
C THR A 87 8.39 5.86 2.04
N ALA A 88 9.48 6.58 2.35
CA ALA A 88 10.37 6.23 3.45
C ALA A 88 9.64 6.22 4.80
N LEU A 89 8.82 7.25 5.07
CA LEU A 89 8.03 7.34 6.31
C LEU A 89 7.00 6.19 6.38
N PHE A 90 6.25 5.98 5.31
CA PHE A 90 5.17 5.00 5.27
C PHE A 90 5.68 3.56 5.39
N VAL A 91 6.64 3.19 4.54
CA VAL A 91 7.13 1.82 4.45
C VAL A 91 7.93 1.43 5.69
N THR A 92 8.70 2.36 6.28
CA THR A 92 9.37 2.12 7.56
C THR A 92 8.37 1.87 8.69
N SER A 93 7.32 2.71 8.81
CA SER A 93 6.27 2.49 9.81
C SER A 93 5.60 1.13 9.65
N VAL A 94 5.28 0.75 8.42
CA VAL A 94 4.72 -0.57 8.11
C VAL A 94 5.66 -1.69 8.57
N GLY A 95 6.96 -1.58 8.27
CA GLY A 95 7.97 -2.53 8.72
C GLY A 95 8.05 -2.63 10.25
N LEU A 96 8.08 -1.50 10.95
CA LEU A 96 8.15 -1.44 12.41
C LEU A 96 6.89 -1.99 13.09
N ILE A 97 5.71 -1.75 12.51
CA ILE A 97 4.44 -2.34 12.98
C ILE A 97 4.43 -3.86 12.78
N ALA A 98 4.94 -4.33 11.64
CA ALA A 98 4.93 -5.74 11.28
C ALA A 98 6.04 -6.56 11.97
N GLY A 99 7.20 -5.95 12.25
CA GLY A 99 8.41 -6.60 12.75
C GLY A 99 8.21 -7.50 13.99
N PRO A 100 7.51 -7.02 15.05
CA PRO A 100 7.25 -7.85 16.23
C PRO A 100 6.50 -9.15 15.92
N LYS A 101 5.66 -9.17 14.89
CA LYS A 101 4.81 -10.33 14.56
C LYS A 101 5.39 -11.18 13.43
N PHE A 102 6.04 -10.56 12.44
CA PHE A 102 6.48 -11.19 11.19
C PHE A 102 7.27 -12.49 11.43
N PHE A 103 8.43 -12.41 12.08
CA PHE A 103 9.30 -13.58 12.27
C PHE A 103 8.73 -14.64 13.20
N ARG A 104 7.90 -14.22 14.16
CA ARG A 104 7.23 -15.13 15.09
C ARG A 104 6.06 -15.87 14.42
N THR A 105 5.51 -15.34 13.33
CA THR A 105 4.47 -15.98 12.51
C THR A 105 5.05 -17.06 11.58
N LEU A 106 6.37 -17.07 11.34
CA LEU A 106 7.07 -18.13 10.58
C LEU A 106 7.24 -19.41 11.42
N ASN A 107 6.14 -19.94 11.96
CA ASN A 107 6.09 -21.15 12.76
C ASN A 107 5.11 -22.17 12.14
N ARG A 108 5.20 -23.46 12.55
CA ARG A 108 4.33 -24.52 12.00
C ARG A 108 2.83 -24.29 12.22
N LYS A 109 2.44 -23.61 13.30
CA LYS A 109 1.01 -23.36 13.63
C LYS A 109 0.38 -22.29 12.74
N SER A 110 1.20 -21.35 12.25
CA SER A 110 0.75 -20.25 11.39
C SER A 110 1.07 -20.48 9.90
N LEU A 111 1.69 -21.62 9.55
CA LEU A 111 2.21 -21.90 8.20
C LEU A 111 1.13 -21.79 7.11
N SER A 112 -0.08 -22.30 7.35
CA SER A 112 -1.18 -22.19 6.37
C SER A 112 -1.51 -20.74 6.04
N TYR A 113 -1.51 -19.85 7.04
CA TYR A 113 -1.77 -18.41 6.85
C TYR A 113 -0.62 -17.71 6.12
N VAL A 114 0.62 -18.07 6.45
CA VAL A 114 1.81 -17.56 5.73
C VAL A 114 1.77 -17.96 4.26
N LEU A 115 1.49 -19.24 3.97
CA LEU A 115 1.37 -19.74 2.61
C LEU A 115 0.24 -19.08 1.85
N MET A 116 -0.90 -18.81 2.50
CA MET A 116 -2.00 -18.06 1.89
C MET A 116 -1.54 -16.69 1.39
N GLY A 117 -0.75 -15.95 2.18
CA GLY A 117 -0.21 -14.66 1.77
C GLY A 117 0.72 -14.79 0.55
N VAL A 118 1.63 -15.77 0.57
CA VAL A 118 2.52 -16.05 -0.57
C VAL A 118 1.72 -16.41 -1.83
N ILE A 119 0.72 -17.28 -1.69
CA ILE A 119 -0.10 -17.80 -2.79
C ILE A 119 -0.92 -16.68 -3.44
N VAL A 120 -1.62 -15.86 -2.64
CA VAL A 120 -2.43 -14.75 -3.16
C VAL A 120 -1.56 -13.80 -3.99
N ILE A 121 -0.37 -13.44 -3.48
CA ILE A 121 0.56 -12.58 -4.23
C ILE A 121 1.11 -13.29 -5.47
N ALA A 122 1.51 -14.56 -5.37
CA ALA A 122 2.06 -15.31 -6.49
C ALA A 122 1.04 -15.47 -7.63
N ILE A 123 -0.24 -15.70 -7.30
CA ILE A 123 -1.32 -15.76 -8.30
C ILE A 123 -1.56 -14.40 -8.93
N GLY A 124 -1.56 -13.32 -8.15
CA GLY A 124 -1.70 -11.96 -8.68
C GLY A 124 -0.54 -11.62 -9.62
N ALA A 125 0.70 -11.88 -9.20
CA ALA A 125 1.90 -11.69 -10.00
C ALA A 125 1.87 -12.55 -11.28
N GLY A 126 1.47 -13.81 -11.18
CA GLY A 126 1.31 -14.70 -12.32
C GLY A 126 0.25 -14.22 -13.30
N ALA A 127 -0.89 -13.70 -12.81
CA ALA A 127 -1.91 -13.10 -13.65
C ALA A 127 -1.39 -11.84 -14.36
N ALA A 128 -0.62 -10.99 -13.67
CA ALA A 128 0.00 -9.82 -14.25
C ALA A 128 0.98 -10.19 -15.38
N VAL A 129 1.90 -11.11 -15.11
CA VAL A 129 2.87 -11.62 -16.10
C VAL A 129 2.14 -12.25 -17.29
N LEU A 130 1.13 -13.09 -17.05
CA LEU A 130 0.37 -13.72 -18.12
C LEU A 130 -0.30 -12.69 -19.03
N CYS A 131 -0.95 -11.67 -18.45
CA CYS A 131 -1.56 -10.60 -19.24
C CYS A 131 -0.53 -9.77 -20.02
N THR A 132 0.63 -9.47 -19.44
CA THR A 132 1.71 -8.75 -20.13
C THR A 132 2.28 -9.55 -21.31
N VAL A 133 2.37 -10.87 -21.18
CA VAL A 133 2.83 -11.75 -22.28
C VAL A 133 1.76 -11.91 -23.37
N LEU A 134 0.48 -11.96 -22.99
CA LEU A 134 -0.62 -12.17 -23.93
C LEU A 134 -1.09 -10.91 -24.65
N ASP A 135 -0.98 -9.73 -24.02
CA ASP A 135 -1.36 -8.44 -24.61
C ASP A 135 -0.11 -7.56 -24.81
N PRO A 136 0.42 -7.47 -26.04
CA PRO A 136 1.57 -6.62 -26.35
C PRO A 136 1.34 -5.13 -26.05
N ASN A 137 0.09 -4.71 -25.87
CA ASN A 137 -0.26 -3.33 -25.58
C ASN A 137 -0.25 -2.99 -24.09
N LEU A 138 -0.08 -3.99 -23.21
CA LEU A 138 0.00 -3.82 -21.77
C LEU A 138 1.47 -3.76 -21.35
N SER A 139 1.97 -2.55 -21.08
CA SER A 139 3.34 -2.40 -20.60
C SER A 139 3.53 -3.05 -19.22
N PRO A 140 4.74 -3.58 -18.92
CA PRO A 140 5.06 -4.12 -17.60
C PRO A 140 4.80 -3.10 -16.47
N ASP A 141 5.18 -1.84 -16.68
CA ASP A 141 4.94 -0.74 -15.72
C ASP A 141 3.44 -0.57 -15.40
N MET A 142 2.57 -0.58 -16.42
CA MET A 142 1.13 -0.50 -16.24
C MET A 142 0.58 -1.77 -15.54
N ALA A 143 1.05 -2.96 -15.94
CA ALA A 143 0.61 -4.22 -15.36
C ALA A 143 0.94 -4.31 -13.86
N VAL A 144 2.15 -3.92 -13.46
CA VAL A 144 2.55 -3.90 -12.05
C VAL A 144 1.83 -2.80 -11.27
N GLY A 145 1.53 -1.65 -11.90
CA GLY A 145 0.62 -0.66 -11.35
C GLY A 145 -0.76 -1.26 -11.05
N LEU A 146 -1.39 -1.90 -12.05
CA LEU A 146 -2.69 -2.56 -11.89
C LEU A 146 -2.65 -3.69 -10.86
N LEU A 147 -1.55 -4.46 -10.80
CA LEU A 147 -1.35 -5.51 -9.81
C LEU A 147 -1.34 -4.96 -8.39
N THR A 148 -0.50 -3.95 -8.15
CA THR A 148 -0.34 -3.34 -6.82
C THR A 148 -1.61 -2.60 -6.39
N GLY A 149 -2.35 -2.01 -7.33
CA GLY A 149 -3.67 -1.43 -7.09
C GLY A 149 -4.72 -2.49 -6.73
N GLY A 150 -4.83 -3.57 -7.52
CA GLY A 150 -5.80 -4.65 -7.28
C GLY A 150 -5.54 -5.40 -5.96
N LEU A 151 -4.26 -5.58 -5.62
CA LEU A 151 -3.83 -6.11 -4.32
C LEU A 151 -3.84 -5.06 -3.20
N THR A 152 -4.33 -3.83 -3.45
CA THR A 152 -4.40 -2.71 -2.50
C THR A 152 -3.09 -2.44 -1.73
N SER A 153 -1.94 -2.71 -2.37
CA SER A 153 -0.65 -2.69 -1.71
C SER A 153 0.17 -1.46 -2.08
N THR A 154 0.04 -0.40 -1.28
CA THR A 154 0.85 0.80 -1.45
C THR A 154 2.36 0.55 -1.34
N PRO A 155 2.89 -0.31 -0.43
CA PRO A 155 4.32 -0.64 -0.43
C PRO A 155 4.77 -1.27 -1.75
N GLY A 156 3.92 -2.12 -2.36
CA GLY A 156 4.17 -2.67 -3.69
C GLY A 156 4.25 -1.59 -4.77
N LEU A 157 3.33 -0.60 -4.74
CA LEU A 157 3.39 0.55 -5.65
C LEU A 157 4.68 1.35 -5.48
N SER A 158 5.07 1.67 -4.25
CA SER A 158 6.33 2.38 -3.98
C SER A 158 7.53 1.60 -4.52
N ALA A 159 7.56 0.27 -4.32
CA ALA A 159 8.61 -0.60 -4.80
C ALA A 159 8.67 -0.69 -6.34
N ALA A 160 7.52 -0.72 -7.00
CA ALA A 160 7.40 -0.72 -8.44
C ALA A 160 7.98 0.57 -9.04
N LYS A 161 7.58 1.74 -8.50
CA LYS A 161 8.04 3.06 -9.00
C LYS A 161 9.56 3.21 -9.01
N GLU A 162 10.26 2.63 -8.03
CA GLU A 162 11.72 2.76 -7.93
C GLU A 162 12.49 2.06 -9.06
N VAL A 163 11.88 1.07 -9.71
CA VAL A 163 12.52 0.28 -10.77
C VAL A 163 11.81 0.42 -12.12
N ALA A 164 10.68 1.13 -12.15
CA ALA A 164 9.88 1.33 -13.34
C ALA A 164 10.57 2.26 -14.35
N THR A 165 10.39 1.97 -15.64
CA THR A 165 10.82 2.89 -16.69
C THR A 165 9.87 4.07 -16.82
N ASN A 166 8.59 3.85 -16.53
CA ASN A 166 7.52 4.84 -16.55
C ASN A 166 6.75 4.85 -15.22
N GLU A 167 7.25 5.60 -14.23
CA GLU A 167 6.61 5.78 -12.92
C GLU A 167 5.15 6.25 -12.99
N SER A 168 4.82 7.08 -13.98
CA SER A 168 3.47 7.62 -14.16
C SER A 168 2.49 6.53 -14.60
N ALA A 169 2.92 5.60 -15.47
CA ALA A 169 2.11 4.44 -15.86
C ALA A 169 1.82 3.53 -14.67
N VAL A 170 2.81 3.26 -13.81
CA VAL A 170 2.60 2.48 -12.57
C VAL A 170 1.57 3.16 -11.67
N THR A 171 1.70 4.47 -11.47
CA THR A 171 0.79 5.22 -10.58
C THR A 171 -0.63 5.28 -11.14
N ALA A 172 -0.78 5.47 -12.46
CA ALA A 172 -2.06 5.43 -13.14
C ALA A 172 -2.72 4.04 -13.02
N GLY A 173 -1.96 2.97 -13.29
CA GLY A 173 -2.42 1.59 -13.14
C GLY A 173 -2.90 1.29 -11.72
N TYR A 174 -2.14 1.73 -10.71
CA TYR A 174 -2.55 1.58 -9.31
C TYR A 174 -3.88 2.29 -9.04
N GLY A 175 -4.02 3.55 -9.48
CA GLY A 175 -5.27 4.30 -9.33
C GLY A 175 -6.47 3.61 -9.95
N ILE A 176 -6.32 3.05 -11.16
CA ILE A 176 -7.38 2.31 -11.87
C ILE A 176 -7.80 1.07 -11.09
N ALA A 177 -6.83 0.22 -10.71
CA ALA A 177 -7.12 -1.07 -10.10
C ALA A 177 -7.49 -0.97 -8.62
N TYR A 178 -7.06 0.07 -7.90
CA TYR A 178 -7.32 0.22 -6.47
C TYR A 178 -8.80 0.24 -6.10
N LEU A 179 -9.64 0.89 -6.94
CA LEU A 179 -11.09 0.88 -6.74
C LEU A 179 -11.67 -0.53 -6.82
N PHE A 180 -11.21 -1.33 -7.79
CA PHE A 180 -11.59 -2.73 -7.89
C PHE A 180 -11.05 -3.54 -6.71
N GLY A 181 -9.82 -3.30 -6.27
CA GLY A 181 -9.21 -3.94 -5.11
C GLY A 181 -10.03 -3.73 -3.83
N VAL A 182 -10.30 -2.48 -3.47
CA VAL A 182 -11.06 -2.16 -2.24
C VAL A 182 -12.49 -2.69 -2.33
N LEU A 183 -13.23 -2.32 -3.38
CA LEU A 183 -14.64 -2.71 -3.50
C LEU A 183 -14.80 -4.23 -3.69
N GLY A 184 -13.93 -4.83 -4.50
CA GLY A 184 -13.95 -6.26 -4.79
C GLY A 184 -13.75 -7.09 -3.55
N VAL A 185 -12.73 -6.78 -2.73
CA VAL A 185 -12.46 -7.57 -1.52
C VAL A 185 -13.52 -7.31 -0.44
N VAL A 186 -14.01 -6.07 -0.28
CA VAL A 186 -15.12 -5.75 0.64
C VAL A 186 -16.40 -6.52 0.27
N LEU A 187 -16.80 -6.47 -1.00
CA LEU A 187 -17.97 -7.21 -1.46
C LEU A 187 -17.76 -8.73 -1.32
N PHE A 188 -16.56 -9.22 -1.61
CA PHE A 188 -16.25 -10.64 -1.50
C PHE A 188 -16.45 -11.17 -0.08
N VAL A 189 -15.91 -10.48 0.94
CA VAL A 189 -16.08 -10.92 2.34
C VAL A 189 -17.53 -10.85 2.83
N GLN A 190 -18.35 -9.95 2.27
CA GLN A 190 -19.77 -9.85 2.60
C GLN A 190 -20.65 -10.86 1.85
N LEU A 191 -20.28 -11.19 0.61
CA LEU A 191 -21.06 -12.06 -0.28
C LEU A 191 -20.72 -13.54 -0.10
N MET A 192 -19.46 -13.90 0.15
CA MET A 192 -19.04 -15.29 0.26
C MET A 192 -19.80 -16.08 1.34
N PRO A 193 -19.99 -15.57 2.58
CA PRO A 193 -20.78 -16.28 3.58
C PRO A 193 -22.24 -16.50 3.15
N LYS A 194 -22.83 -15.53 2.43
CA LYS A 194 -24.21 -15.62 1.91
C LYS A 194 -24.32 -16.64 0.78
N ILE A 195 -23.36 -16.64 -0.15
CA ILE A 195 -23.29 -17.58 -1.27
C ILE A 195 -23.13 -19.01 -0.77
N LEU A 196 -22.28 -19.20 0.24
CA LEU A 196 -22.08 -20.51 0.88
C LEU A 196 -23.17 -20.88 1.89
N ARG A 197 -24.17 -20.02 2.11
CA ARG A 197 -25.25 -20.19 3.09
C ARG A 197 -24.73 -20.57 4.48
N VAL A 198 -23.66 -19.90 4.91
CA VAL A 198 -23.02 -20.14 6.21
C VAL A 198 -23.86 -19.50 7.30
N ASP A 199 -24.16 -20.27 8.34
CA ASP A 199 -24.70 -19.74 9.59
C ASP A 199 -23.58 -19.04 10.36
N ILE A 200 -23.64 -17.71 10.38
CA ILE A 200 -22.60 -16.85 10.97
C ILE A 200 -22.49 -17.06 12.48
N ASP A 201 -23.61 -17.29 13.17
CA ASP A 201 -23.61 -17.41 14.62
C ASP A 201 -23.06 -18.78 15.03
N LYS A 202 -23.42 -19.85 14.32
CA LYS A 202 -22.83 -21.18 14.52
C LYS A 202 -21.33 -21.21 14.18
N GLU A 203 -20.91 -20.54 13.12
CA GLU A 203 -19.49 -20.45 12.78
C GLU A 203 -18.71 -19.67 13.85
N ARG A 204 -19.30 -18.61 14.42
CA ARG A 204 -18.68 -17.83 15.50
C ARG A 204 -18.48 -18.66 16.77
N GLU A 205 -19.46 -19.47 17.15
CA GLU A 205 -19.36 -20.35 18.33
C GLU A 205 -18.23 -21.38 18.19
N ASN A 206 -17.97 -21.84 16.97
CA ASN A 206 -16.92 -22.82 16.68
C ASN A 206 -15.61 -22.17 16.18
N PHE A 207 -15.53 -20.83 16.20
CA PHE A 207 -14.38 -20.13 15.65
C PHE A 207 -13.18 -20.26 16.57
N VAL A 208 -12.05 -20.65 15.96
CA VAL A 208 -10.75 -20.63 16.64
C VAL A 208 -9.89 -19.61 15.91
N ALA A 209 -9.52 -18.56 16.62
CA ALA A 209 -8.61 -17.53 16.13
C ALA A 209 -7.31 -18.17 15.63
N ALA A 210 -6.78 -17.64 14.51
CA ALA A 210 -5.46 -18.01 14.05
C ALA A 210 -4.45 -17.74 15.17
N ALA A 211 -3.50 -18.66 15.40
CA ALA A 211 -2.56 -18.60 16.52
C ALA A 211 -2.03 -17.18 16.72
N THR A 212 -2.49 -16.53 17.80
CA THR A 212 -2.12 -15.16 18.12
C THR A 212 -0.64 -15.14 18.46
N VAL A 213 0.11 -14.37 17.67
CA VAL A 213 1.52 -14.14 17.97
C VAL A 213 1.59 -13.14 19.12
N GLU A 214 1.60 -13.68 20.34
CA GLU A 214 1.85 -12.90 21.54
C GLU A 214 3.31 -12.42 21.53
N VAL A 215 3.47 -11.10 21.61
CA VAL A 215 4.79 -10.48 21.73
C VAL A 215 5.04 -10.25 23.22
N LYS A 216 5.85 -11.11 23.84
CA LYS A 216 6.29 -10.91 25.24
C LYS A 216 7.01 -9.57 25.37
N SER A 217 6.62 -8.77 26.35
CA SER A 217 7.35 -7.56 26.71
C SER A 217 8.71 -7.93 27.29
N ASP A 218 9.78 -7.24 26.89
CA ASP A 218 11.01 -7.27 27.71
C ASP A 218 10.73 -6.62 29.05
N GLU A 219 11.09 -7.33 30.11
CA GLU A 219 11.11 -6.83 31.49
C GLU A 219 12.42 -6.09 31.82
N LYS A 220 13.44 -6.17 30.96
CA LYS A 220 14.72 -5.48 31.20
C LYS A 220 14.55 -3.96 31.02
N PRO A 221 14.97 -3.15 32.01
CA PRO A 221 14.94 -1.70 31.87
C PRO A 221 15.90 -1.28 30.75
N ARG A 222 15.36 -0.68 29.70
CA ARG A 222 16.12 -0.12 28.57
C ARG A 222 15.98 1.40 28.55
N LYS A 223 17.00 2.08 28.05
CA LYS A 223 17.00 3.54 27.94
C LYS A 223 16.28 3.95 26.66
N ALA A 224 15.10 4.55 26.80
CA ALA A 224 14.47 5.30 25.72
C ALA A 224 15.23 6.62 25.50
N LEU A 225 15.66 6.89 24.27
CA LEU A 225 16.40 8.12 23.94
C LEU A 225 15.49 9.33 23.76
N ASP A 226 14.24 9.09 23.35
CA ASP A 226 13.22 10.11 23.18
C ASP A 226 11.83 9.52 23.49
N PRO A 227 10.85 10.33 23.91
CA PRO A 227 9.55 9.84 24.37
C PRO A 227 8.63 9.34 23.25
N PHE A 228 8.91 9.71 21.99
CA PHE A 228 8.05 9.39 20.84
C PHE A 228 8.59 8.22 20.00
N GLY A 229 9.86 7.85 20.16
CA GLY A 229 10.55 6.84 19.35
C GLY A 229 11.07 7.39 18.02
N PHE A 230 11.38 8.68 17.93
CA PHE A 230 11.94 9.28 16.70
C PHE A 230 13.34 8.77 16.38
N PHE A 231 14.19 8.53 17.38
CA PHE A 231 15.51 7.95 17.17
C PHE A 231 15.44 6.59 16.44
N PRO A 232 14.75 5.55 16.99
CA PRO A 232 14.68 4.26 16.31
C PRO A 232 13.96 4.34 14.94
N PHE A 233 13.03 5.28 14.77
CA PHE A 233 12.35 5.50 13.50
C PHE A 233 13.29 6.03 12.41
N PHE A 234 14.02 7.12 12.68
CA PHE A 234 14.98 7.68 11.73
C PHE A 234 16.19 6.77 11.51
N LEU A 235 16.62 6.04 12.54
CA LEU A 235 17.63 5.00 12.39
C LEU A 235 17.16 3.90 11.44
N ALA A 236 15.90 3.47 11.54
CA ALA A 236 15.32 2.49 10.61
C ALA A 236 15.29 3.00 9.17
N ILE A 237 14.94 4.27 8.94
CA ILE A 237 15.00 4.87 7.60
C ILE A 237 16.44 4.90 7.08
N ALA A 238 17.39 5.39 7.88
CA ALA A 238 18.79 5.53 7.48
C ALA A 238 19.42 4.18 7.15
N LEU A 239 19.29 3.18 8.05
CA LEU A 239 19.76 1.82 7.80
C LEU A 239 19.02 1.19 6.62
N GLY A 240 17.73 1.48 6.47
CA GLY A 240 16.92 1.05 5.35
C GLY A 240 17.44 1.54 4.01
N CYS A 241 17.81 2.82 3.91
CA CYS A 241 18.41 3.38 2.70
C CYS A 241 19.76 2.70 2.39
N VAL A 242 20.57 2.42 3.40
CA VAL A 242 21.84 1.69 3.24
C VAL A 242 21.58 0.26 2.74
N ILE A 243 20.69 -0.50 3.39
CA ILE A 243 20.31 -1.85 2.97
C ILE A 243 19.75 -1.85 1.54
N GLY A 244 18.90 -0.86 1.24
CA GLY A 244 18.27 -0.68 -0.06
C GLY A 244 19.25 -0.40 -1.19
N ALA A 245 20.36 0.28 -0.90
CA ALA A 245 21.42 0.61 -1.86
C ALA A 245 22.36 -0.56 -2.16
N ILE A 246 22.38 -1.61 -1.34
CA ILE A 246 23.22 -2.79 -1.57
C ILE A 246 22.70 -3.54 -2.80
N LYS A 247 23.54 -3.63 -3.83
CA LYS A 247 23.28 -4.44 -5.03
C LYS A 247 23.74 -5.88 -4.78
N ILE A 248 22.86 -6.84 -5.04
CA ILE A 248 23.19 -8.26 -4.97
C ILE A 248 24.12 -8.61 -6.15
N PRO A 249 25.36 -9.06 -5.90
CA PRO A 249 26.29 -9.42 -6.96
C PRO A 249 25.71 -10.52 -7.85
N GLY A 250 25.84 -10.38 -9.18
CA GLY A 250 25.42 -11.37 -10.17
C GLY A 250 24.03 -11.15 -10.77
N ILE A 251 23.13 -10.43 -10.09
CA ILE A 251 21.78 -10.15 -10.60
C ILE A 251 21.45 -8.66 -10.71
N ASN A 252 22.37 -7.73 -10.42
CA ASN A 252 22.12 -6.26 -10.49
C ASN A 252 20.84 -5.79 -9.75
N PHE A 253 20.33 -6.59 -8.81
CA PHE A 253 19.12 -6.31 -8.05
C PHE A 253 19.46 -5.53 -6.78
N SER A 254 18.69 -4.50 -6.48
CA SER A 254 18.74 -3.78 -5.20
C SER A 254 17.34 -3.65 -4.63
N LEU A 255 17.20 -3.73 -3.30
CA LEU A 255 15.90 -3.58 -2.65
C LEU A 255 15.32 -2.17 -2.81
N GLY A 256 16.14 -1.16 -3.13
CA GLY A 256 15.72 0.23 -3.21
C GLY A 256 15.29 0.78 -1.85
N THR A 257 14.93 2.06 -1.80
CA THR A 257 14.57 2.74 -0.55
C THR A 257 13.36 2.07 0.12
N SER A 258 12.32 1.74 -0.65
CA SER A 258 11.11 1.05 -0.18
C SER A 258 11.42 -0.32 0.43
N GLY A 259 12.09 -1.21 -0.30
CA GLY A 259 12.41 -2.55 0.20
C GLY A 259 13.40 -2.51 1.37
N GLY A 260 14.41 -1.66 1.30
CA GLY A 260 15.41 -1.53 2.35
C GLY A 260 14.83 -0.98 3.65
N THR A 261 14.02 0.08 3.59
CA THR A 261 13.31 0.64 4.75
C THR A 261 12.29 -0.33 5.35
N LEU A 262 11.63 -1.14 4.52
CA LEU A 262 10.77 -2.22 5.01
C LEU A 262 11.58 -3.24 5.82
N VAL A 263 12.70 -3.73 5.27
CA VAL A 263 13.56 -4.73 5.93
C VAL A 263 14.16 -4.17 7.22
N ALA A 264 14.69 -2.95 7.20
CA ALA A 264 15.21 -2.30 8.41
C ALA A 264 14.13 -2.14 9.49
N GLY A 265 12.92 -1.71 9.09
CA GLY A 265 11.78 -1.60 9.99
C GLY A 265 11.36 -2.95 10.57
N LEU A 266 11.32 -4.01 9.76
CA LEU A 266 11.01 -5.37 10.22
C LEU A 266 12.04 -5.87 11.24
N LEU A 267 13.33 -5.65 10.99
CA LEU A 267 14.42 -6.07 11.90
C LEU A 267 14.38 -5.29 13.22
N ILE A 268 14.34 -3.96 13.15
CA ILE A 268 14.30 -3.11 14.35
C ILE A 268 13.02 -3.37 15.15
N GLY A 269 11.88 -3.51 14.49
CA GLY A 269 10.61 -3.85 15.14
C GLY A 269 10.63 -5.25 15.76
N HIS A 270 11.31 -6.21 15.14
CA HIS A 270 11.41 -7.58 15.66
C HIS A 270 12.22 -7.66 16.96
N PHE A 271 13.42 -7.09 16.94
CA PHE A 271 14.31 -7.08 18.10
C PHE A 271 13.78 -6.13 19.17
N GLY A 272 13.29 -4.95 18.77
CA GLY A 272 12.77 -3.92 19.68
C GLY A 272 13.83 -3.28 20.56
N HIS A 273 15.12 -3.54 20.35
CA HIS A 273 16.21 -2.91 21.07
C HIS A 273 17.54 -3.02 20.33
N ILE A 274 18.48 -2.12 20.65
CA ILE A 274 19.86 -2.17 20.20
C ILE A 274 20.75 -1.97 21.44
N GLY A 275 21.31 -3.07 21.95
CA GLY A 275 22.05 -3.06 23.21
C GLY A 275 21.20 -2.49 24.37
N PRO A 276 21.64 -1.39 25.03
CA PRO A 276 20.90 -0.75 26.13
C PRO A 276 19.77 0.18 25.67
N ILE A 277 19.64 0.45 24.36
CA ILE A 277 18.69 1.42 23.81
C ILE A 277 17.36 0.71 23.52
N ASP A 278 16.26 1.29 24.03
CA ASP A 278 14.91 0.85 23.65
C ASP A 278 14.57 1.37 22.25
N CYS A 279 14.19 0.46 21.35
CA CYS A 279 13.80 0.79 19.98
C CYS A 279 12.30 0.55 19.74
N ARG A 280 11.52 0.28 20.80
CA ARG A 280 10.06 0.15 20.70
C ARG A 280 9.44 1.52 20.53
N ILE A 281 8.54 1.61 19.57
CA ILE A 281 7.80 2.82 19.26
C ILE A 281 6.33 2.57 19.57
N LYS A 282 5.68 3.55 20.20
CA LYS A 282 4.24 3.51 20.47
C LYS A 282 3.46 3.35 19.16
N LYS A 283 2.38 2.56 19.21
CA LYS A 283 1.55 2.26 18.04
C LYS A 283 0.96 3.54 17.44
N GLU A 284 0.63 4.51 18.27
CA GLU A 284 0.08 5.82 17.89
C GLU A 284 1.09 6.61 17.06
N THR A 285 2.36 6.67 17.47
CA THR A 285 3.42 7.33 16.70
C THR A 285 3.65 6.63 15.36
N LEU A 286 3.71 5.30 15.35
CA LEU A 286 3.87 4.53 14.11
C LEU A 286 2.70 4.74 13.15
N ASN A 287 1.47 4.76 13.67
CA ASN A 287 0.28 5.05 12.88
C ASN A 287 0.30 6.47 12.31
N PHE A 288 0.75 7.46 13.08
CA PHE A 288 0.94 8.84 12.61
C PHE A 288 1.93 8.90 11.43
N PHE A 289 3.14 8.35 11.59
CA PHE A 289 4.13 8.35 10.50
C PHE A 289 3.66 7.55 9.28
N ARG A 290 2.93 6.45 9.51
CA ARG A 290 2.34 5.65 8.44
C ARG A 290 1.36 6.50 7.64
N GLU A 291 0.43 7.17 8.31
CA GLU A 291 -0.60 7.98 7.67
C GLU A 291 -0.01 9.19 6.95
N LEU A 292 0.88 9.94 7.63
CA LEU A 292 1.58 11.08 7.05
C LEU A 292 2.40 10.67 5.82
N GLY A 293 3.16 9.59 5.94
CA GLY A 293 3.96 9.06 4.84
C GLY A 293 3.10 8.65 3.64
N LEU A 294 1.98 7.98 3.91
CA LEU A 294 1.04 7.56 2.87
C LEU A 294 0.47 8.77 2.13
N VAL A 295 0.00 9.80 2.84
CA VAL A 295 -0.56 11.03 2.24
C VAL A 295 0.46 11.72 1.34
N LEU A 296 1.67 11.95 1.86
CA LEU A 296 2.75 12.58 1.08
C LEU A 296 3.09 11.72 -0.16
N PHE A 297 3.17 10.41 0.00
CA PHE A 297 3.42 9.49 -1.10
C PHE A 297 2.34 9.59 -2.19
N LEU A 298 1.06 9.51 -1.81
CA LEU A 298 -0.06 9.53 -2.75
C LEU A 298 -0.17 10.87 -3.48
N ILE A 299 0.15 11.99 -2.83
CA ILE A 299 0.22 13.31 -3.47
C ILE A 299 1.38 13.35 -4.47
N GLY A 300 2.58 13.01 -4.02
CA GLY A 300 3.81 13.10 -4.82
C GLY A 300 3.82 12.16 -6.02
N ALA A 301 3.21 10.98 -5.89
CA ALA A 301 3.03 10.05 -6.99
C ALA A 301 1.82 10.41 -7.87
N GLY A 302 0.71 10.79 -7.23
CA GLY A 302 -0.58 10.96 -7.89
C GLY A 302 -0.63 12.13 -8.85
N VAL A 303 -0.01 13.27 -8.53
CA VAL A 303 -0.03 14.44 -9.43
C VAL A 303 0.69 14.14 -10.76
N PRO A 304 1.97 13.69 -10.78
CA PRO A 304 2.62 13.28 -12.02
C PRO A 304 1.91 12.14 -12.76
N GLY A 305 1.37 11.18 -12.00
CA GLY A 305 0.55 10.09 -12.55
C GLY A 305 -0.71 10.60 -13.26
N GLY A 306 -1.37 11.61 -12.67
CA GLY A 306 -2.59 12.25 -13.19
C GLY A 306 -2.34 13.02 -14.49
N VAL A 307 -1.24 13.76 -14.56
CA VAL A 307 -0.86 14.50 -15.77
C VAL A 307 -0.74 13.57 -16.97
N ASN A 308 -0.14 12.41 -16.74
CA ASN A 308 0.06 11.40 -17.77
C ASN A 308 -1.11 10.41 -17.89
N PHE A 309 -2.14 10.53 -17.04
CA PHE A 309 -3.21 9.54 -16.93
C PHE A 309 -4.01 9.45 -18.23
N VAL A 310 -4.48 10.59 -18.75
CA VAL A 310 -5.35 10.64 -19.95
C VAL A 310 -4.68 10.01 -21.16
N SER A 311 -3.37 10.24 -21.32
CA SER A 311 -2.58 9.69 -22.42
C SER A 311 -2.33 8.19 -22.31
N ASN A 312 -2.47 7.63 -21.10
CA ASN A 312 -2.08 6.26 -20.78
C ASN A 312 -3.24 5.38 -20.30
N VAL A 313 -4.51 5.78 -20.45
CA VAL A 313 -5.66 4.95 -19.99
C VAL A 313 -6.38 4.32 -21.18
N LYS A 314 -6.54 2.99 -21.11
CA LYS A 314 -7.38 2.20 -22.02
C LYS A 314 -8.48 1.52 -21.22
N VAL A 315 -9.64 1.32 -21.83
CA VAL A 315 -10.78 0.62 -21.20
C VAL A 315 -10.40 -0.81 -20.77
N SER A 316 -9.50 -1.47 -21.52
CA SER A 316 -8.98 -2.79 -21.18
C SER A 316 -8.29 -2.84 -19.80
N TYR A 317 -7.70 -1.72 -19.35
CA TYR A 317 -7.02 -1.67 -18.05
C TYR A 317 -7.98 -1.80 -16.87
N PHE A 318 -9.23 -1.36 -17.02
CA PHE A 318 -10.26 -1.60 -16.00
C PHE A 318 -10.60 -3.10 -15.89
N LEU A 319 -10.62 -3.82 -17.01
CA LEU A 319 -10.83 -5.27 -17.03
C LEU A 319 -9.65 -5.99 -16.37
N TYR A 320 -8.41 -5.59 -16.68
CA TYR A 320 -7.23 -6.14 -16.03
C TYR A 320 -7.17 -5.82 -14.53
N GLY A 321 -7.55 -4.61 -14.11
CA GLY A 321 -7.65 -4.24 -12.70
C GLY A 321 -8.67 -5.10 -11.95
N ALA A 322 -9.83 -5.39 -12.56
CA ALA A 322 -10.80 -6.32 -12.02
C ALA A 322 -10.25 -7.76 -11.97
N LEU A 323 -9.57 -8.21 -13.04
CA LEU A 323 -8.95 -9.54 -13.12
C LEU A 323 -7.89 -9.75 -12.03
N PHE A 324 -6.95 -8.81 -11.88
CA PHE A 324 -5.87 -8.88 -10.90
C PHE A 324 -6.38 -8.76 -9.46
N THR A 325 -7.60 -8.28 -9.26
CA THR A 325 -8.30 -8.36 -7.98
C THR A 325 -8.97 -9.72 -7.78
N LEU A 326 -9.81 -10.14 -8.74
CA LEU A 326 -10.70 -11.29 -8.58
C LEU A 326 -9.95 -12.62 -8.62
N VAL A 327 -8.97 -12.78 -9.51
CA VAL A 327 -8.25 -14.04 -9.70
C VAL A 327 -7.50 -14.48 -8.43
N PRO A 328 -6.57 -13.68 -7.85
CA PRO A 328 -5.86 -14.10 -6.63
C PRO A 328 -6.79 -14.30 -5.44
N MET A 329 -7.88 -13.53 -5.36
CA MET A 329 -8.88 -13.64 -4.31
C MET A 329 -9.70 -14.93 -4.41
N ILE A 330 -10.25 -15.25 -5.58
CA ILE A 330 -11.05 -16.46 -5.80
C ILE A 330 -10.18 -17.71 -5.65
N VAL A 331 -9.03 -17.74 -6.32
CA VAL A 331 -8.12 -18.89 -6.26
C VAL A 331 -7.58 -19.07 -4.85
N GLY A 332 -7.17 -17.97 -4.18
CA GLY A 332 -6.79 -18.00 -2.77
C GLY A 332 -7.89 -18.60 -1.90
N PHE A 333 -9.14 -18.14 -2.05
CA PHE A 333 -10.26 -18.63 -1.25
C PHE A 333 -10.52 -20.13 -1.46
N VAL A 334 -10.47 -20.59 -2.71
CA VAL A 334 -10.62 -22.01 -3.08
C VAL A 334 -9.50 -22.84 -2.43
N LEU A 335 -8.24 -22.40 -2.52
CA LEU A 335 -7.10 -23.10 -1.90
C LEU A 335 -7.20 -23.10 -0.36
N GLY A 336 -7.58 -21.97 0.24
CA GLY A 336 -7.83 -21.86 1.68
C GLY A 336 -8.89 -22.84 2.17
N LYS A 337 -9.96 -23.04 1.39
CA LYS A 337 -11.06 -23.94 1.72
C LYS A 337 -10.72 -25.41 1.49
N PHE A 338 -10.15 -25.76 0.34
CA PHE A 338 -10.01 -27.17 -0.06
C PHE A 338 -8.64 -27.76 0.25
N VAL A 339 -7.56 -26.97 0.19
CA VAL A 339 -6.19 -27.44 0.45
C VAL A 339 -5.85 -27.25 1.92
N PHE A 340 -6.00 -26.04 2.45
CA PHE A 340 -5.65 -25.72 3.83
C PHE A 340 -6.78 -25.98 4.83
N LYS A 341 -7.99 -26.26 4.35
CA LYS A 341 -9.19 -26.59 5.17
C LYS A 341 -9.45 -25.56 6.28
N LEU A 342 -9.23 -24.29 5.98
CA LEU A 342 -9.48 -23.20 6.90
C LEU A 342 -10.98 -22.99 7.12
N SER A 343 -11.38 -22.65 8.35
CA SER A 343 -12.73 -22.16 8.65
C SER A 343 -13.05 -20.93 7.81
N ILE A 344 -14.33 -20.61 7.60
CA ILE A 344 -14.70 -19.52 6.67
C ILE A 344 -14.12 -18.18 7.13
N PHE A 345 -14.13 -17.91 8.44
CA PHE A 345 -13.59 -16.69 9.03
C PHE A 345 -12.07 -16.63 8.92
N ASN A 346 -11.35 -17.74 9.14
CA ASN A 346 -9.91 -17.78 8.96
C ASN A 346 -9.51 -17.65 7.49
N ASN A 347 -10.27 -18.24 6.57
CA ASN A 347 -10.04 -18.11 5.14
C ASN A 347 -10.26 -16.67 4.68
N LEU A 348 -11.42 -16.08 4.98
CA LEU A 348 -11.72 -14.68 4.63
C LEU A 348 -10.74 -13.69 5.30
N GLY A 349 -10.35 -13.94 6.55
CA GLY A 349 -9.32 -13.16 7.24
C GLY A 349 -7.95 -13.27 6.57
N SER A 350 -7.59 -14.47 6.07
CA SER A 350 -6.36 -14.67 5.31
C SER A 350 -6.41 -13.96 3.95
N ILE A 351 -7.56 -13.96 3.28
CA ILE A 351 -7.76 -13.25 2.00
C ILE A 351 -7.63 -11.74 2.17
N THR A 352 -8.26 -11.15 3.19
CA THR A 352 -8.10 -9.71 3.45
C THR A 352 -6.65 -9.35 3.78
N GLY A 353 -5.92 -10.22 4.50
CA GLY A 353 -4.50 -10.04 4.77
C GLY A 353 -3.62 -10.21 3.52
N GLY A 354 -3.88 -11.23 2.70
CA GLY A 354 -3.16 -11.51 1.46
C GLY A 354 -3.35 -10.44 0.39
N MET A 355 -4.57 -9.92 0.28
CA MET A 355 -4.92 -8.78 -0.55
C MET A 355 -4.57 -7.44 0.11
N THR A 356 -3.87 -7.43 1.25
CA THR A 356 -3.46 -6.24 2.02
C THR A 356 -4.56 -5.18 2.28
N SER A 357 -5.82 -5.60 2.33
CA SER A 357 -6.98 -4.70 2.32
C SER A 357 -7.56 -4.50 3.72
N THR A 358 -7.19 -3.38 4.37
CA THR A 358 -7.73 -3.01 5.69
C THR A 358 -9.23 -2.67 5.68
N PRO A 359 -9.81 -2.02 4.65
CA PRO A 359 -11.26 -1.78 4.60
C PRO A 359 -12.05 -3.09 4.56
N ALA A 360 -11.56 -4.09 3.82
CA ALA A 360 -12.19 -5.40 3.77
C ALA A 360 -12.10 -6.16 5.10
N LEU A 361 -11.03 -5.99 5.87
CA LEU A 361 -10.99 -6.51 7.24
C LEU A 361 -12.10 -5.89 8.11
N GLY A 362 -12.31 -4.57 8.02
CA GLY A 362 -13.40 -3.89 8.73
C GLY A 362 -14.78 -4.45 8.35
N ALA A 363 -15.01 -4.64 7.04
CA ALA A 363 -16.24 -5.27 6.54
C ALA A 363 -16.41 -6.72 7.02
N LEU A 364 -15.31 -7.48 7.10
CA LEU A 364 -15.31 -8.85 7.62
C LEU A 364 -15.64 -8.88 9.11
N ILE A 365 -15.07 -8.00 9.93
CA ILE A 365 -15.38 -7.89 11.37
C ILE A 365 -16.87 -7.59 11.57
N SER A 366 -17.42 -6.66 10.78
CA SER A 366 -18.85 -6.34 10.80
C SER A 366 -19.71 -7.54 10.38
N THR A 367 -19.32 -8.26 9.34
CA THR A 367 -20.05 -9.43 8.83
C THR A 367 -19.99 -10.62 9.79
N ALA A 368 -18.83 -10.87 10.41
CA ALA A 368 -18.61 -11.94 11.37
C ALA A 368 -19.16 -11.60 12.76
N LYS A 369 -19.39 -10.31 13.06
CA LYS A 369 -19.72 -9.74 14.38
C LYS A 369 -18.73 -10.18 15.48
N THR A 370 -17.45 -10.30 15.13
CA THR A 370 -16.35 -10.57 16.06
C THR A 370 -15.05 -10.00 15.49
N ASP A 371 -14.21 -9.42 16.34
CA ASP A 371 -12.90 -8.88 16.00
C ASP A 371 -11.79 -9.95 15.95
N GLU A 372 -12.06 -11.15 16.47
CA GLU A 372 -11.10 -12.26 16.49
C GLU A 372 -10.69 -12.72 15.07
N VAL A 373 -11.50 -12.45 14.05
CA VAL A 373 -11.18 -12.72 12.63
C VAL A 373 -9.96 -11.92 12.13
N SER A 374 -9.59 -10.86 12.85
CA SER A 374 -8.37 -10.09 12.59
C SER A 374 -7.08 -10.87 12.86
N SER A 375 -7.15 -11.98 13.59
CA SER A 375 -6.00 -12.87 13.85
C SER A 375 -5.41 -13.45 12.57
N ALA A 376 -6.26 -13.97 11.66
CA ALA A 376 -5.83 -14.52 10.38
C ALA A 376 -5.27 -13.45 9.44
N TYR A 377 -5.86 -12.25 9.46
CA TYR A 377 -5.31 -11.08 8.77
C TYR A 377 -3.91 -10.76 9.29
N ALA A 378 -3.74 -10.68 10.61
CA ALA A 378 -2.47 -10.32 11.24
C ALA A 378 -1.37 -11.35 10.95
N ALA A 379 -1.73 -12.62 10.75
CA ALA A 379 -0.78 -13.67 10.36
C ALA A 379 -0.39 -13.60 8.87
N THR A 380 -1.31 -13.19 8.00
CA THR A 380 -1.12 -13.23 6.54
C THR A 380 -0.54 -11.93 5.99
N TYR A 381 -0.96 -10.79 6.53
CA TYR A 381 -0.62 -9.45 6.04
C TYR A 381 0.89 -9.17 5.97
N PRO A 382 1.71 -9.49 6.99
CA PRO A 382 3.13 -9.14 6.96
C PRO A 382 3.90 -9.84 5.83
N ILE A 383 3.61 -11.12 5.56
CA ILE A 383 4.28 -11.84 4.48
C ILE A 383 3.79 -11.39 3.11
N ALA A 384 2.49 -11.14 2.94
CA ALA A 384 1.95 -10.62 1.69
C ALA A 384 2.59 -9.29 1.29
N LEU A 385 2.84 -8.42 2.27
CA LEU A 385 3.49 -7.13 2.08
C LEU A 385 4.94 -7.23 1.62
N VAL A 386 5.70 -8.18 2.16
CA VAL A 386 7.07 -8.44 1.67
C VAL A 386 7.02 -9.04 0.27
N MET A 387 6.15 -10.02 0.04
CA MET A 387 6.06 -10.72 -1.24
C MET A 387 5.64 -9.82 -2.38
N VAL A 388 4.73 -8.86 -2.16
CA VAL A 388 4.27 -7.94 -3.23
C VAL A 388 5.34 -6.93 -3.60
N VAL A 389 6.14 -6.45 -2.64
CA VAL A 389 7.32 -5.60 -2.89
C VAL A 389 8.32 -6.34 -3.77
N LEU A 390 8.60 -7.62 -3.45
CA LEU A 390 9.49 -8.46 -4.26
C LEU A 390 8.91 -8.75 -5.64
N ALA A 391 7.63 -9.15 -5.70
CA ALA A 391 6.97 -9.47 -6.96
C ALA A 391 6.94 -8.27 -7.92
N ALA A 392 6.59 -7.08 -7.42
CA ALA A 392 6.58 -5.85 -8.22
C ALA A 392 7.96 -5.56 -8.86
N LYS A 393 9.05 -5.69 -8.08
CA LYS A 393 10.40 -5.46 -8.60
C LYS A 393 10.87 -6.56 -9.55
N ILE A 394 10.57 -7.82 -9.24
CA ILE A 394 10.97 -8.97 -10.06
C ILE A 394 10.29 -8.90 -11.43
N ILE A 395 9.00 -8.56 -11.48
CA ILE A 395 8.27 -8.46 -12.76
C ILE A 395 8.92 -7.40 -13.66
N LEU A 396 9.14 -6.18 -13.17
CA LEU A 396 9.73 -5.07 -13.95
C LEU A 396 11.20 -5.26 -14.31
N MET A 397 11.88 -6.18 -13.63
CA MET A 397 13.27 -6.50 -13.93
C MET A 397 13.38 -7.56 -15.03
N ILE A 398 12.40 -8.46 -15.12
CA ILE A 398 12.38 -9.56 -16.11
C ILE A 398 11.75 -9.09 -17.43
N PHE A 399 10.70 -8.28 -17.35
CA PHE A 399 9.90 -7.77 -18.47
C PHE A 399 10.05 -6.25 -18.56
#